data_AF-A0A7S0H0M6-F1
#
_entry.id   AF-A0A7S0H0M6-F1
#
_cell.length_a   1.000
_cell.length_b   1.000
_cell.length_c   1.000
_cell.angle_alpha   90.00
_cell.angle_beta   90.00
_cell.angle_gamma   90.00
#
_symmetry.space_group_name_H-M   'P 1'
#
loop_
_entity.id
_entity.type
_entity.pdbx_description
1 polymer ?
#
loop_
_entity_poly.entity_id
_entity_poly.type
_entity_poly.pdbx_seq_one_letter_code
_entity_poly.pdbx_strand_id
1 'polypeptide(L)'
;MEECCVICAEPLTHVAYGPCGHRDACVECVARLRFVMDDERCVICQQRCPSMFATRAMGDYTETIGAEAFAELPGRARSRELHHDKKLNIFFDDLAVCRKVEQLRGLSCSVCAAEDGGGAAARKDSGAFGSLKQLKAHLRETHDRFFCEVCLEGRKVFVSQQVTYSRQDLDRHKRGAAEELDAPLGGFAGHPACRFCRKNFYDEGAMYHHMQSAHETCHLCRRAAPDKFVYYRDYDELERHYNAGHHPCLHPECLAKKFVVFQSPQELKNHEGLEHGRAMTKAERKEALRVHVDFGANERGQSRAMERDPRDRNEGASAEDERRRRAAREMAARAAGSASAAERAQLEAVLMASRGEETNAGVTSMPRPPSMEEFPDLRLSGGGASAR
;
A
#
# COMPACT_ATOMS: atom_id res chain seq x y z
N MET A 1 -15.37 30.92 22.71
CA MET A 1 -14.94 29.56 22.34
C MET A 1 -13.43 29.65 22.23
N GLU A 2 -12.67 28.84 22.97
CA GLU A 2 -11.21 28.89 22.88
C GLU A 2 -10.80 28.45 21.48
N GLU A 3 -9.96 29.24 20.80
CA GLU A 3 -9.43 28.86 19.50
C GLU A 3 -8.38 27.76 19.72
N CYS A 4 -8.69 26.55 19.30
CA CYS A 4 -7.79 25.41 19.42
C CYS A 4 -7.06 25.16 18.10
N CYS A 5 -5.84 24.63 18.20
CA CYS A 5 -5.08 24.21 17.04
C CYS A 5 -5.77 23.04 16.32
N VAL A 6 -5.91 23.13 15.00
CA VAL A 6 -6.50 22.04 14.17
C VAL A 6 -5.69 20.75 14.17
N ILE A 7 -4.44 20.78 14.63
CA ILE A 7 -3.51 19.64 14.61
C ILE A 7 -3.45 18.96 15.98
N CYS A 8 -3.14 19.71 17.04
CA CYS A 8 -2.99 19.14 18.39
C CYS A 8 -4.23 19.32 19.29
N ALA A 9 -5.25 20.07 18.85
CA ALA A 9 -6.43 20.42 19.64
C ALA A 9 -6.15 21.19 20.95
N GLU A 10 -4.91 21.63 21.17
CA GLU A 10 -4.52 22.49 22.30
C GLU A 10 -4.87 23.96 22.02
N PRO A 11 -5.10 24.79 23.06
CA PRO A 11 -5.43 26.20 22.90
C PRO A 11 -4.30 26.97 22.20
N LEU A 12 -4.66 27.81 21.23
CA LEU A 12 -3.74 28.65 20.47
C LEU A 12 -3.23 29.79 21.36
N THR A 13 -2.00 29.66 21.85
CA THR A 13 -1.28 30.77 22.50
C THR A 13 -0.47 31.57 21.47
N HIS A 14 0.12 30.87 20.50
CA HIS A 14 0.91 31.43 19.42
C HIS A 14 0.62 30.64 18.15
N VAL A 15 0.46 31.36 17.05
CA VAL A 15 0.17 30.81 15.72
C VAL A 15 1.34 31.06 14.79
N ALA A 16 1.54 30.18 13.82
CA ALA A 16 2.47 30.39 12.72
C ALA A 16 1.73 30.24 11.39
N TYR A 17 1.88 31.20 10.49
CA TYR A 17 1.20 31.21 9.20
C TYR A 17 2.10 31.74 8.09
N GLY A 18 1.81 31.32 6.86
CA GLY A 18 2.51 31.77 5.66
C GLY A 18 1.76 32.90 4.94
N PRO A 19 2.19 33.27 3.72
CA PRO A 19 1.53 34.30 2.92
C PRO A 19 0.05 34.02 2.60
N CYS A 20 -0.38 32.76 2.75
CA CYS A 20 -1.79 32.35 2.60
C CYS A 20 -2.70 32.80 3.76
N GLY A 21 -2.14 33.24 4.89
CA GLY A 21 -2.92 33.83 6.00
C GLY A 21 -3.72 32.85 6.88
N HIS A 22 -3.62 31.53 6.67
CA HIS A 22 -4.30 30.54 7.53
C HIS A 22 -3.62 30.41 8.89
N ARG A 23 -4.36 30.67 9.98
CA ARG A 23 -3.84 30.84 11.35
C ARG A 23 -4.26 29.73 12.32
N ASP A 24 -4.91 28.68 11.83
CA ASP A 24 -5.56 27.67 12.67
C ASP A 24 -4.56 26.63 13.26
N ALA A 25 -3.26 26.84 13.08
CA ALA A 25 -2.19 25.96 13.54
C ALA A 25 -1.25 26.67 14.51
N CYS A 26 -0.93 25.99 15.63
CA CYS A 26 0.02 26.52 16.59
C CYS A 26 1.45 26.48 16.03
N VAL A 27 2.31 27.34 16.57
CA VAL A 27 3.73 27.42 16.19
C VAL A 27 4.44 26.07 16.30
N GLU A 28 4.16 25.29 17.35
CA GLU A 28 4.82 24.00 17.58
C GLU A 28 4.47 22.96 16.51
N CYS A 29 3.21 22.88 16.10
CA CYS A 29 2.78 21.97 15.05
C CYS A 29 3.32 22.38 13.68
N VAL A 30 3.37 23.69 13.38
CA VAL A 30 4.01 24.19 12.15
C VAL A 30 5.50 23.90 12.15
N ALA A 31 6.18 24.11 13.28
CA ALA A 31 7.60 23.77 13.42
C ALA A 31 7.84 22.26 13.25
N ARG A 32 6.96 21.41 13.79
CA ARG A 32 7.01 19.95 13.64
C ARG A 32 6.84 19.53 12.17
N LEU A 33 5.88 20.11 11.46
CA LEU A 33 5.67 19.84 10.04
C LEU A 33 6.92 20.17 9.21
N ARG A 34 7.50 21.36 9.43
CA ARG A 34 8.68 21.81 8.67
C ARG A 34 9.96 21.06 9.06
N PHE A 35 10.16 20.76 10.35
CA PHE A 35 11.40 20.13 10.81
C PHE A 35 11.40 18.60 10.71
N VAL A 36 10.31 17.96 11.17
CA VAL A 36 10.25 16.50 11.33
C VAL A 36 9.71 15.83 10.07
N MET A 37 8.79 16.49 9.36
CA MET A 37 8.19 15.96 8.14
C MET A 37 8.77 16.57 6.86
N ASP A 38 9.65 17.57 6.97
CA ASP A 38 10.24 18.31 5.83
C ASP A 38 9.17 18.85 4.85
N ASP A 39 8.02 19.26 5.38
CA ASP A 39 6.90 19.76 4.58
C ASP A 39 6.70 21.27 4.80
N GLU A 40 6.87 22.03 3.73
CA GLU A 40 6.73 23.49 3.72
C GLU A 40 5.33 23.98 3.36
N ARG A 41 4.35 23.08 3.24
CA ARG A 41 2.99 23.44 2.84
C ARG A 41 2.14 23.89 4.02
N CYS A 42 1.18 24.77 3.74
CA CYS A 42 0.14 25.12 4.69
C CYS A 42 -0.76 23.91 4.98
N VAL A 43 -1.07 23.64 6.25
CA VAL A 43 -1.93 22.51 6.65
C VAL A 43 -3.39 22.67 6.24
N ILE A 44 -3.82 23.89 5.90
CA ILE A 44 -5.19 24.19 5.50
C ILE A 44 -5.32 24.16 3.97
N CYS A 45 -4.57 25.01 3.25
CA CYS A 45 -4.71 25.14 1.81
C CYS A 45 -3.68 24.35 0.98
N GLN A 46 -2.73 23.66 1.61
CA GLN A 46 -1.65 22.90 0.96
C GLN A 46 -0.72 23.72 0.05
N GLN A 47 -0.86 25.05 0.02
CA GLN A 47 0.03 25.92 -0.73
C GLN A 47 1.42 25.92 -0.08
N ARG A 48 2.47 25.80 -0.92
CA ARG A 48 3.86 25.89 -0.48
C ARG A 48 4.14 27.29 0.10
N CYS A 49 4.61 27.33 1.34
CA CYS A 49 4.92 28.55 2.09
C CYS A 49 6.40 28.50 2.51
N PRO A 50 7.34 29.08 1.72
CA PRO A 50 8.77 29.02 2.02
C PRO A 50 9.16 29.80 3.28
N SER A 51 8.41 30.84 3.63
CA SER A 51 8.58 31.65 4.84
C SER A 51 7.30 31.65 5.65
N MET A 52 7.44 31.67 6.97
CA MET A 52 6.33 31.74 7.91
C MET A 52 6.55 32.86 8.91
N PHE A 53 5.47 33.45 9.40
CA PHE A 53 5.48 34.42 10.49
C PHE A 53 4.73 33.84 11.68
N ALA A 54 5.33 33.95 12.86
CA ALA A 54 4.83 33.49 14.13
C ALA A 54 4.53 34.69 15.02
N THR A 55 3.35 34.68 15.62
CA THR A 55 2.86 35.75 16.49
C THR A 55 1.96 35.20 17.59
N ARG A 56 1.75 36.01 18.63
CA ARG A 56 0.83 35.69 19.71
C ARG A 56 -0.62 35.69 19.22
N ALA A 57 -1.34 34.61 19.51
CA ALA A 57 -2.75 34.52 19.19
C ALA A 57 -3.59 35.29 20.22
N MET A 58 -4.37 36.26 19.75
CA MET A 58 -5.34 37.02 20.53
C MET A 58 -6.71 37.02 19.85
N GLY A 59 -7.06 35.92 19.18
CA GLY A 59 -8.28 35.81 18.36
C GLY A 59 -8.34 36.89 17.28
N ASP A 60 -9.45 37.62 17.24
CA ASP A 60 -9.69 38.73 16.30
C ASP A 60 -8.67 39.88 16.43
N TYR A 61 -8.00 40.01 17.58
CA TYR A 61 -7.00 41.07 17.82
C TYR A 61 -5.56 40.65 17.50
N THR A 62 -5.37 39.45 16.93
CA THR A 62 -4.04 38.98 16.53
C THR A 62 -3.47 39.93 15.46
N GLU A 63 -2.34 40.58 15.76
CA GLU A 63 -1.66 41.43 14.78
C GLU A 63 -1.14 40.57 13.61
N THR A 64 -1.74 40.77 12.43
CA THR A 64 -1.36 40.01 11.23
C THR A 64 -0.63 40.85 10.22
N ILE A 65 0.30 40.22 9.51
CA ILE A 65 0.94 40.79 8.33
C ILE A 65 0.25 40.26 7.06
N GLY A 66 0.02 41.13 6.09
CA GLY A 66 -0.46 40.76 4.76
C GLY A 66 0.59 39.99 3.95
N ALA A 67 0.17 39.37 2.85
CA ALA A 67 1.03 38.55 1.99
C ALA A 67 2.21 39.36 1.42
N GLU A 68 1.97 40.63 1.09
CA GLU A 68 2.94 41.59 0.59
C GLU A 68 4.06 41.91 1.60
N ALA A 69 3.73 41.95 2.90
CA ALA A 69 4.69 42.23 3.96
C ALA A 69 5.64 41.06 4.24
N PHE A 70 5.37 39.85 3.74
CA PHE A 70 6.28 38.71 3.86
C PHE A 70 7.62 38.94 3.14
N ALA A 71 7.64 39.75 2.08
CA ALA A 71 8.87 40.11 1.37
C ALA A 71 9.80 40.99 2.23
N GLU A 72 9.24 41.73 3.19
CA GLU A 72 9.97 42.65 4.05
C GLU A 72 10.49 41.99 5.35
N LEU A 73 9.97 40.80 5.69
CA LEU A 73 10.36 40.04 6.90
C LEU A 73 11.88 39.85 7.04
N PRO A 74 12.65 39.48 5.99
CA PRO A 74 14.10 39.38 6.10
C PRO A 74 14.76 40.74 6.42
N GLY A 75 14.18 41.85 5.95
CA GLY A 75 14.62 43.20 6.27
C GLY A 75 14.39 43.54 7.74
N ARG A 76 13.17 43.28 8.24
CA ARG A 76 12.80 43.49 9.65
C ARG A 76 13.64 42.63 10.61
N ALA A 77 13.95 41.39 10.22
CA ALA A 77 14.87 40.53 10.96
C ALA A 77 16.30 41.08 11.00
N ARG A 78 16.82 41.64 9.89
CA ARG A 78 18.13 42.31 9.85
C ARG A 78 18.18 43.55 10.74
N SER A 79 17.08 44.29 10.81
CA SER A 79 16.91 45.44 11.72
C SER A 79 16.71 45.04 13.18
N ARG A 80 16.73 43.74 13.52
CA ARG A 80 16.49 43.16 14.85
C ARG A 80 15.11 43.46 15.43
N GLU A 81 14.15 43.79 14.58
CA GLU A 81 12.76 43.97 14.98
C GLU A 81 12.07 42.61 15.18
N LEU A 82 12.46 41.61 14.38
CA LEU A 82 11.96 40.24 14.44
C LEU A 82 13.10 39.24 14.66
N HIS A 83 12.79 38.13 15.30
CA HIS A 83 13.70 36.99 15.45
C HIS A 83 13.49 36.00 14.30
N HIS A 84 14.57 35.44 13.76
CA HIS A 84 14.50 34.55 12.60
C HIS A 84 15.17 33.21 12.89
N ASP A 85 14.40 32.11 12.86
CA ASP A 85 14.95 30.76 12.79
C ASP A 85 15.27 30.46 11.33
N LYS A 86 16.57 30.49 10.99
CA LYS A 86 17.07 30.24 9.64
C LYS A 86 16.80 28.81 9.15
N LYS A 87 16.69 27.82 10.04
CA LYS A 87 16.51 26.42 9.65
C LYS A 87 15.08 26.14 9.23
N LEU A 88 14.12 26.70 9.93
CA LEU A 88 12.69 26.54 9.61
C LEU A 88 12.17 27.68 8.72
N ASN A 89 12.95 28.74 8.57
CA ASN A 89 12.58 29.98 7.90
C ASN A 89 11.29 30.61 8.49
N ILE A 90 11.23 30.63 9.82
CA ILE A 90 10.12 31.22 10.59
C ILE A 90 10.61 32.51 11.25
N PHE A 91 9.83 33.58 11.11
CA PHE A 91 10.04 34.87 11.75
C PHE A 91 9.13 35.01 12.96
N PHE A 92 9.65 35.48 14.09
CA PHE A 92 8.94 35.58 15.36
C PHE A 92 8.97 37.02 15.85
N ASP A 93 7.85 37.48 16.40
CA ASP A 93 7.76 38.70 17.22
C ASP A 93 8.31 38.46 18.65
N ASP A 94 8.06 37.28 19.21
CA ASP A 94 8.46 36.91 20.56
C ASP A 94 9.73 36.03 20.57
N LEU A 95 10.77 36.54 21.24
CA LEU A 95 12.03 35.84 21.46
C LEU A 95 11.87 34.54 22.27
N ALA A 96 10.94 34.52 23.24
CA ALA A 96 10.73 33.36 24.10
C ALA A 96 10.20 32.18 23.27
N VAL A 97 9.28 32.43 22.35
CA VAL A 97 8.72 31.42 21.44
C VAL A 97 9.78 30.94 20.46
N CYS A 98 10.56 31.85 19.88
CA CYS A 98 11.68 31.50 19.01
C CYS A 98 12.65 30.52 19.70
N ARG A 99 13.10 30.87 20.92
CA ARG A 99 13.99 30.00 21.73
C ARG A 99 13.34 28.67 22.08
N LYS A 100 12.04 28.65 22.38
CA LYS A 100 11.30 27.41 22.65
C LYS A 100 11.31 26.48 21.43
N VAL A 101 11.06 27.00 20.23
CA VAL A 101 11.12 26.22 18.98
C VAL A 101 12.54 25.71 18.71
N GLU A 102 13.55 26.54 18.92
CA GLU A 102 14.96 26.13 18.81
C GLU A 102 15.32 25.01 19.78
N GLN A 103 14.82 25.07 21.02
CA GLN A 103 15.03 24.06 22.05
C GLN A 103 14.31 22.75 21.72
N LEU A 104 13.08 22.80 21.23
CA LEU A 104 12.34 21.60 20.77
C LEU A 104 13.11 20.86 19.68
N ARG A 105 13.77 21.61 18.79
CA ARG A 105 14.62 21.09 17.71
C ARG A 105 15.98 20.59 18.21
N GLY A 106 16.37 20.97 19.43
CA GLY A 106 17.59 20.51 20.08
C GLY A 106 17.50 19.05 20.51
N LEU A 107 18.63 18.36 20.48
CA LEU A 107 18.74 17.04 21.10
C LEU A 107 19.01 17.28 22.59
N SER A 108 17.97 17.28 23.40
CA SER A 108 18.05 17.41 24.86
C SER A 108 17.50 16.17 25.54
N CYS A 109 18.02 15.89 26.74
CA CYS A 109 17.51 14.82 27.58
C CYS A 109 16.28 15.33 28.36
N SER A 110 15.11 14.75 28.10
CA SER A 110 13.86 15.11 28.78
C SER A 110 13.86 14.77 30.28
N VAL A 111 14.64 13.76 30.69
CA VAL A 111 14.79 13.36 32.09
C VAL A 111 15.65 14.36 32.87
N CYS A 112 16.82 14.73 32.34
CA CYS A 112 17.66 15.78 32.93
C CYS A 112 16.92 17.11 33.07
N ALA A 113 16.05 17.45 32.10
CA ALA A 113 15.25 18.68 32.14
C ALA A 113 14.12 18.63 33.18
N ALA A 114 13.66 17.43 33.57
CA ALA A 114 12.65 17.25 34.61
C ALA A 114 13.26 17.18 36.03
N GLU A 115 14.49 16.67 36.15
CA GLU A 115 15.19 16.45 37.42
C GLU A 115 16.01 17.67 37.91
N ASP A 116 15.60 18.90 37.57
CA ASP A 116 16.27 20.19 37.87
C ASP A 116 16.53 20.50 39.37
N GLY A 117 16.32 19.54 40.28
CA GLY A 117 16.74 19.55 41.69
C GLY A 117 18.08 18.84 41.98
N GLY A 118 18.72 18.18 41.00
CA GLY A 118 19.88 17.30 41.22
C GLY A 118 21.25 17.88 40.85
N GLY A 119 21.72 18.94 41.52
CA GLY A 119 23.15 19.30 41.59
C GLY A 119 23.84 19.87 40.32
N ALA A 120 24.93 20.61 40.53
CA ALA A 120 25.66 21.35 39.50
C ALA A 120 26.34 20.48 38.41
N ALA A 121 26.45 19.16 38.60
CA ALA A 121 27.00 18.23 37.62
C ALA A 121 26.00 17.87 36.50
N ALA A 122 24.70 17.74 36.81
CA ALA A 122 23.66 17.41 35.84
C ALA A 122 23.40 18.55 34.83
N ARG A 123 23.65 19.81 35.23
CA ARG A 123 23.49 20.98 34.35
C ARG A 123 24.52 21.08 33.23
N LYS A 124 25.65 20.38 33.35
CA LYS A 124 26.70 20.40 32.32
C LYS A 124 26.39 19.43 31.17
N ASP A 125 25.69 18.35 31.48
CA ASP A 125 25.29 17.29 30.53
C ASP A 125 23.83 17.40 30.07
N SER A 126 23.03 18.31 30.62
CA SER A 126 21.71 18.69 30.05
C SER A 126 21.84 19.57 28.79
N GLY A 127 23.08 19.93 28.42
CA GLY A 127 23.40 20.72 27.24
C GLY A 127 23.03 19.98 25.95
N ALA A 128 22.52 20.72 24.98
CA ALA A 128 22.15 20.20 23.67
C ALA A 128 23.24 19.28 23.10
N PHE A 129 22.89 17.99 22.93
CA PHE A 129 23.79 17.00 22.37
C PHE A 129 24.01 17.26 20.88
N GLY A 130 25.24 17.02 20.40
CA GLY A 130 25.57 17.21 18.98
C GLY A 130 25.04 16.10 18.07
N SER A 131 24.72 14.93 18.63
CA SER A 131 24.21 13.79 17.86
C SER A 131 23.24 12.90 18.64
N LEU A 132 22.34 12.23 17.92
CA LEU A 132 21.40 11.27 18.51
C LEU A 132 22.13 10.12 19.24
N LYS A 133 23.31 9.72 18.75
CA LYS A 133 24.13 8.67 19.37
C LYS A 133 24.61 9.09 20.77
N GLN A 134 25.05 10.33 20.92
CA GLN A 134 25.46 10.87 22.22
C GLN A 134 24.28 10.93 23.20
N LEU A 135 23.12 11.40 22.74
CA LEU A 135 21.91 11.41 23.57
C LEU A 135 21.49 10.01 24.00
N LYS A 136 21.52 9.01 23.09
CA LYS A 136 21.24 7.61 23.42
C LYS A 136 22.23 7.00 24.42
N ALA A 137 23.52 7.35 24.30
CA ALA A 137 24.55 6.91 25.23
C ALA A 137 24.33 7.54 26.61
N HIS A 138 24.11 8.84 26.67
CA HIS A 138 23.78 9.55 27.90
C HIS A 138 22.57 8.93 28.60
N LEU A 139 21.43 8.79 27.92
CA LEU A 139 20.22 8.19 28.51
C LEU A 139 20.45 6.79 29.09
N ARG A 140 21.32 5.99 28.46
CA ARG A 140 21.68 4.66 28.93
C ARG A 140 22.57 4.71 30.17
N GLU A 141 23.57 5.58 30.18
CA GLU A 141 24.60 5.63 31.22
C GLU A 141 24.14 6.38 32.47
N THR A 142 23.39 7.46 32.32
CA THR A 142 22.95 8.32 33.43
C THR A 142 21.58 7.94 33.96
N HIS A 143 20.65 7.52 33.10
CA HIS A 143 19.24 7.32 33.48
C HIS A 143 18.74 5.87 33.34
N ASP A 144 19.53 4.95 32.77
CA ASP A 144 19.09 3.59 32.38
C ASP A 144 17.76 3.59 31.58
N ARG A 145 17.61 4.60 30.72
CA ARG A 145 16.45 4.80 29.84
C ARG A 145 16.84 4.62 28.38
N PHE A 146 15.87 4.16 27.58
CA PHE A 146 16.04 3.83 26.17
C PHE A 146 14.90 4.38 25.34
N PHE A 147 15.20 4.77 24.11
CA PHE A 147 14.16 5.04 23.12
C PHE A 147 13.72 3.75 22.42
N CYS A 148 12.46 3.68 22.00
CA CYS A 148 12.01 2.67 21.04
C CYS A 148 12.48 3.06 19.63
N GLU A 149 13.31 2.22 18.99
CA GLU A 149 13.81 2.48 17.63
C GLU A 149 12.68 2.58 16.60
N VAL A 150 11.63 1.76 16.75
CA VAL A 150 10.46 1.79 15.84
C VAL A 150 9.70 3.12 15.99
N CYS A 151 9.54 3.62 17.22
CA CYS A 151 8.94 4.93 17.42
C CYS A 151 9.84 6.08 16.96
N LEU A 152 11.16 5.98 17.13
CA LEU A 152 12.09 7.00 16.65
C LEU A 152 12.02 7.16 15.13
N GLU A 153 11.78 6.09 14.39
CA GLU A 153 11.67 6.11 12.92
C GLU A 153 10.26 6.53 12.46
N GLY A 154 9.22 5.95 13.08
CA GLY A 154 7.84 6.12 12.63
C GLY A 154 7.13 7.35 13.17
N ARG A 155 7.44 7.77 14.40
CA ARG A 155 6.70 8.83 15.09
C ARG A 155 7.19 10.21 14.66
N LYS A 156 6.27 11.03 14.14
CA LYS A 156 6.57 12.39 13.66
C LYS A 156 6.54 13.42 14.80
N VAL A 157 7.31 13.19 15.86
CA VAL A 157 7.48 14.14 16.97
C VAL A 157 8.95 14.58 17.08
N PHE A 158 9.20 15.68 17.79
CA PHE A 158 10.57 16.07 18.10
C PHE A 158 11.23 15.02 19.00
N VAL A 159 12.54 14.81 18.84
CA VAL A 159 13.31 13.85 19.66
C VAL A 159 13.23 14.20 21.15
N SER A 160 13.18 15.50 21.47
CA SER A 160 13.00 16.02 22.84
C SER A 160 11.62 15.70 23.43
N GLN A 161 10.61 15.47 22.60
CA GLN A 161 9.24 15.08 22.99
C GLN A 161 9.03 13.55 22.95
N GLN A 162 10.03 12.78 22.54
CA GLN A 162 9.94 11.33 22.47
C GLN A 162 9.97 10.73 23.88
N VAL A 163 9.07 9.76 24.13
CA VAL A 163 9.08 9.03 25.41
C VAL A 163 10.27 8.10 25.49
N THR A 164 10.88 8.09 26.68
CA THR A 164 11.95 7.19 27.05
C THR A 164 11.39 6.11 27.99
N TYR A 165 11.88 4.89 27.83
CA TYR A 165 11.37 3.71 28.53
C TYR A 165 12.50 3.10 29.37
N SER A 166 12.15 2.47 30.50
CA SER A 166 13.09 1.51 31.10
C SER A 166 13.22 0.29 30.20
N ARG A 167 14.20 -0.58 30.43
CA ARG A 167 14.34 -1.82 29.67
C ARG A 167 13.08 -2.71 29.73
N GLN A 168 12.47 -2.81 30.91
CA GLN A 168 11.24 -3.59 31.09
C GLN A 168 10.04 -2.93 30.41
N ASP A 169 9.94 -1.60 30.51
CA ASP A 169 8.85 -0.85 29.89
C ASP A 169 8.95 -0.89 28.37
N LEU A 170 10.15 -0.91 27.79
CA LEU A 170 10.34 -1.01 26.35
C LEU A 170 9.83 -2.35 25.80
N ASP A 171 10.06 -3.45 26.53
CA ASP A 171 9.56 -4.77 26.16
C ASP A 171 8.05 -4.91 26.37
N ARG A 172 7.48 -4.19 27.35
CA ARG A 172 6.03 -4.08 27.52
C ARG A 172 5.40 -3.23 26.42
N HIS A 173 5.99 -2.10 26.09
CA HIS A 173 5.58 -1.18 25.03
C HIS A 173 5.52 -1.89 23.67
N LYS A 174 6.59 -2.61 23.29
CA LYS A 174 6.61 -3.39 22.04
C LYS A 174 5.47 -4.41 21.93
N ARG A 175 4.98 -4.92 23.07
CA ARG A 175 3.88 -5.91 23.16
C ARG A 175 2.50 -5.27 23.38
N GLY A 176 2.40 -3.94 23.43
CA GLY A 176 1.14 -3.25 23.71
C GLY A 176 0.67 -3.34 25.16
N ALA A 177 1.54 -3.73 26.09
CA ALA A 177 1.22 -3.91 27.51
C ALA A 177 1.63 -2.72 28.39
N ALA A 178 1.87 -1.54 27.79
CA ALA A 178 2.34 -0.33 28.46
C ALA A 178 1.41 0.88 28.23
N GLU A 179 0.09 0.64 28.24
CA GLU A 179 -0.92 1.69 28.01
C GLU A 179 -0.75 2.90 28.94
N GLU A 180 -0.33 2.73 30.19
CA GLU A 180 -0.12 3.85 31.13
C GLU A 180 0.97 4.84 30.70
N LEU A 181 2.04 4.35 30.08
CA LEU A 181 3.15 5.18 29.61
C LEU A 181 2.91 5.74 28.20
N ASP A 182 2.10 5.03 27.42
CA ASP A 182 1.76 5.38 26.04
C ASP A 182 0.45 6.19 25.93
N ALA A 183 -0.36 6.24 26.99
CA ALA A 183 -1.64 6.96 27.05
C ALA A 183 -1.57 8.45 26.69
N PRO A 184 -0.54 9.23 27.09
CA PRO A 184 -0.43 10.65 26.70
C PRO A 184 -0.26 10.85 25.19
N LEU A 185 -0.09 9.76 24.45
CA LEU A 185 0.48 9.73 23.12
C LEU A 185 -0.38 8.93 22.12
N GLY A 186 -1.55 8.47 22.54
CA GLY A 186 -2.58 7.82 21.72
C GLY A 186 -2.65 6.30 21.93
N GLY A 187 -3.87 5.73 21.83
CA GLY A 187 -4.18 4.31 22.05
C GLY A 187 -3.34 3.36 21.21
N PHE A 188 -2.22 2.93 21.78
CA PHE A 188 -1.18 2.16 21.11
C PHE A 188 -1.28 0.68 21.49
N ALA A 189 -1.67 -0.16 20.53
CA ALA A 189 -1.84 -1.61 20.71
C ALA A 189 -0.51 -2.42 20.64
N GLY A 190 0.64 -1.74 20.66
CA GLY A 190 1.95 -2.36 20.45
C GLY A 190 2.43 -2.31 19.01
N HIS A 191 3.68 -2.71 18.79
CA HIS A 191 4.26 -2.76 17.45
C HIS A 191 3.95 -4.11 16.79
N PRO A 192 3.23 -4.16 15.66
CA PRO A 192 2.96 -5.41 14.95
C PRO A 192 4.26 -6.07 14.54
N ALA A 193 4.39 -7.36 14.85
CA ALA A 193 5.57 -8.15 14.57
C ALA A 193 5.32 -9.10 13.40
N CYS A 194 6.29 -9.18 12.48
CA CYS A 194 6.28 -10.19 11.44
C CYS A 194 6.43 -11.60 12.06
N ARG A 195 5.52 -12.52 11.72
CA ARG A 195 5.59 -13.93 12.19
C ARG A 195 6.85 -14.69 11.75
N PHE A 196 7.44 -14.31 10.62
CA PHE A 196 8.60 -14.98 10.03
C PHE A 196 9.92 -14.36 10.47
N CYS A 197 10.03 -13.04 10.32
CA CYS A 197 11.23 -12.27 10.60
C CYS A 197 11.34 -11.82 12.06
N ARG A 198 10.23 -11.85 12.83
CA ARG A 198 10.12 -11.30 14.21
C ARG A 198 10.57 -9.84 14.33
N LYS A 199 10.53 -9.09 13.23
CA LYS A 199 10.77 -7.65 13.19
C LYS A 199 9.49 -6.91 13.57
N ASN A 200 9.62 -5.86 14.36
CA ASN A 200 8.51 -5.02 14.80
C ASN A 200 8.38 -3.81 13.86
N PHE A 201 7.14 -3.45 13.52
CA PHE A 201 6.80 -2.34 12.64
C PHE A 201 6.02 -1.26 13.39
N TYR A 202 6.02 -0.05 12.85
CA TYR A 202 5.34 1.08 13.50
C TYR A 202 3.83 0.89 13.53
N ASP A 203 3.25 0.55 12.39
CA ASP A 203 1.82 0.32 12.16
C ASP A 203 1.59 -0.98 11.38
N GLU A 204 0.33 -1.42 11.32
CA GLU A 204 -0.06 -2.58 10.54
C GLU A 204 0.22 -2.34 9.04
N GLY A 205 0.07 -1.12 8.55
CA GLY A 205 0.35 -0.74 7.16
C GLY A 205 1.81 -1.03 6.75
N ALA A 206 2.79 -0.60 7.54
CA ALA A 206 4.20 -0.90 7.30
C ALA A 206 4.49 -2.41 7.42
N MET A 207 3.82 -3.11 8.35
CA MET A 207 3.94 -4.57 8.43
C MET A 207 3.41 -5.24 7.15
N TYR A 208 2.24 -4.84 6.63
CA TYR A 208 1.67 -5.38 5.39
C TYR A 208 2.58 -5.11 4.20
N HIS A 209 3.15 -3.90 4.07
CA HIS A 209 4.11 -3.59 3.02
C HIS A 209 5.38 -4.46 3.13
N HIS A 210 5.86 -4.71 4.34
CA HIS A 210 6.94 -5.67 4.57
C HIS A 210 6.52 -7.10 4.19
N MET A 211 5.32 -7.55 4.55
CA MET A 211 4.84 -8.89 4.20
C MET A 211 4.76 -9.08 2.68
N GLN A 212 4.35 -8.05 1.94
CA GLN A 212 4.23 -8.11 0.50
C GLN A 212 5.58 -8.05 -0.25
N SER A 213 6.60 -7.42 0.33
CA SER A 213 7.91 -7.23 -0.30
C SER A 213 8.94 -8.27 0.12
N ALA A 214 8.87 -8.79 1.35
CA ALA A 214 9.84 -9.71 1.91
C ALA A 214 9.36 -11.16 1.99
N HIS A 215 8.06 -11.41 1.81
CA HIS A 215 7.49 -12.75 1.82
C HIS A 215 6.75 -13.04 0.53
N GLU A 216 6.89 -14.28 0.10
CA GLU A 216 6.35 -14.73 -1.17
C GLU A 216 4.88 -15.12 -1.01
N THR A 217 4.09 -14.92 -2.06
CA THR A 217 2.66 -15.27 -2.07
C THR A 217 2.36 -16.16 -3.27
N CYS A 218 1.51 -17.16 -3.06
CA CYS A 218 1.03 -18.01 -4.15
C CYS A 218 0.05 -17.20 -5.02
N HIS A 219 0.40 -16.95 -6.28
CA HIS A 219 -0.44 -16.20 -7.21
C HIS A 219 -1.77 -16.90 -7.53
N LEU A 220 -1.79 -18.23 -7.51
CA LEU A 220 -3.00 -19.03 -7.74
C LEU A 220 -3.96 -18.94 -6.55
N CYS A 221 -3.47 -19.11 -5.32
CA CYS A 221 -4.28 -18.93 -4.12
C CYS A 221 -4.78 -17.49 -3.97
N ARG A 222 -3.94 -16.50 -4.27
CA ARG A 222 -4.33 -15.09 -4.25
C ARG A 222 -5.44 -14.78 -5.26
N ARG A 223 -5.42 -15.41 -6.44
CA ARG A 223 -6.50 -15.28 -7.43
C ARG A 223 -7.78 -16.02 -6.99
N ALA A 224 -7.63 -17.21 -6.41
CA ALA A 224 -8.76 -18.02 -5.96
C ALA A 224 -9.48 -17.44 -4.73
N ALA A 225 -8.73 -16.78 -3.83
CA ALA A 225 -9.26 -16.14 -2.64
C ALA A 225 -8.53 -14.80 -2.40
N PRO A 226 -8.98 -13.70 -3.04
CA PRO A 226 -8.36 -12.38 -2.88
C PRO A 226 -8.39 -11.87 -1.43
N ASP A 227 -9.35 -12.33 -0.63
CA ASP A 227 -9.53 -11.93 0.77
C ASP A 227 -8.62 -12.67 1.77
N LYS A 228 -7.88 -13.69 1.31
CA LYS A 228 -6.98 -14.47 2.18
C LYS A 228 -5.52 -14.15 1.86
N PHE A 229 -4.91 -13.35 2.72
CA PHE A 229 -3.48 -13.02 2.64
C PHE A 229 -2.61 -14.15 3.22
N VAL A 230 -2.32 -15.17 2.41
CA VAL A 230 -1.40 -16.26 2.76
C VAL A 230 0.00 -15.93 2.25
N TYR A 231 0.91 -15.67 3.19
CA TYR A 231 2.33 -15.43 2.93
C TYR A 231 3.15 -16.66 3.27
N TYR A 232 4.27 -16.84 2.55
CA TYR A 232 5.27 -17.89 2.77
C TYR A 232 6.63 -17.24 3.02
N ARG A 233 7.45 -17.87 3.89
CA ARG A 233 8.71 -17.28 4.34
C ARG A 233 9.69 -17.08 3.19
N ASP A 234 9.92 -18.16 2.43
CA ASP A 234 10.94 -18.29 1.40
C ASP A 234 10.39 -19.09 0.21
N TYR A 235 11.10 -19.06 -0.93
CA TYR A 235 10.76 -19.85 -2.13
C TYR A 235 10.63 -21.35 -1.85
N ASP A 236 11.42 -21.91 -0.94
CA ASP A 236 11.37 -23.34 -0.59
C ASP A 236 10.05 -23.74 0.11
N GLU A 237 9.47 -22.83 0.90
CA GLU A 237 8.17 -23.06 1.52
C GLU A 237 7.04 -22.93 0.49
N LEU A 238 7.19 -21.96 -0.42
CA LEU A 238 6.27 -21.79 -1.53
C LEU A 238 6.32 -22.98 -2.50
N GLU A 239 7.50 -23.54 -2.77
CA GLU A 239 7.66 -24.74 -3.61
C GLU A 239 7.02 -25.97 -2.97
N ARG A 240 7.17 -26.16 -1.65
CA ARG A 240 6.44 -27.21 -0.93
C ARG A 240 4.92 -27.02 -1.02
N HIS A 241 4.46 -25.78 -0.93
CA HIS A 241 3.04 -25.47 -1.13
C HIS A 241 2.60 -25.77 -2.56
N TYR A 242 3.41 -25.41 -3.56
CA TYR A 242 3.13 -25.74 -4.96
C TYR A 242 3.09 -27.24 -5.17
N ASN A 243 3.99 -28.04 -4.61
CA ASN A 243 3.95 -29.49 -4.76
C ASN A 243 2.78 -30.16 -4.02
N ALA A 244 2.28 -29.57 -2.93
CA ALA A 244 1.22 -30.16 -2.12
C ALA A 244 -0.19 -29.79 -2.59
N GLY A 245 -0.39 -28.56 -3.05
CA GLY A 245 -1.71 -28.01 -3.38
C GLY A 245 -1.87 -27.54 -4.82
N HIS A 246 -0.79 -27.49 -5.59
CA HIS A 246 -0.78 -27.12 -6.98
C HIS A 246 0.00 -28.14 -7.82
N HIS A 247 0.03 -27.95 -9.13
CA HIS A 247 0.70 -28.86 -10.04
C HIS A 247 1.80 -28.10 -10.80
N PRO A 248 3.02 -27.98 -10.23
CA PRO A 248 4.15 -27.34 -10.90
C PRO A 248 4.75 -28.25 -11.98
N CYS A 249 5.14 -27.66 -13.11
CA CYS A 249 5.92 -28.37 -14.12
C CYS A 249 7.39 -28.50 -13.69
N LEU A 250 7.91 -29.73 -13.69
CA LEU A 250 9.29 -30.05 -13.25
C LEU A 250 10.33 -29.96 -14.39
N HIS A 251 9.94 -29.53 -15.59
CA HIS A 251 10.88 -29.42 -16.70
C HIS A 251 11.87 -28.26 -16.48
N PRO A 252 13.18 -28.43 -16.73
CA PRO A 252 14.21 -27.44 -16.39
C PRO A 252 14.00 -26.06 -17.04
N GLU A 253 13.39 -26.01 -18.22
CA GLU A 253 13.02 -24.75 -18.89
C GLU A 253 11.88 -23.99 -18.19
N CYS A 254 10.94 -24.71 -17.57
CA CYS A 254 9.79 -24.16 -16.86
C CYS A 254 10.15 -23.79 -15.41
N LEU A 255 11.10 -24.52 -14.80
CA LEU A 255 11.71 -24.18 -13.52
C LEU A 255 12.53 -22.89 -13.62
N ALA A 256 13.29 -22.71 -14.71
CA ALA A 256 14.08 -21.50 -14.97
C ALA A 256 13.22 -20.22 -15.09
N LYS A 257 11.93 -20.37 -15.43
CA LYS A 257 10.95 -19.27 -15.52
C LYS A 257 10.21 -19.00 -14.19
N LYS A 258 10.75 -19.47 -13.05
CA LYS A 258 10.14 -19.37 -11.71
C LYS A 258 8.83 -20.14 -11.56
N PHE A 259 8.83 -21.39 -12.04
CA PHE A 259 7.73 -22.36 -12.01
C PHE A 259 6.50 -21.95 -12.83
N VAL A 260 6.19 -22.76 -13.84
CA VAL A 260 4.85 -22.78 -14.43
C VAL A 260 4.00 -23.69 -13.54
N VAL A 261 3.08 -23.09 -12.79
CA VAL A 261 2.25 -23.78 -11.80
C VAL A 261 0.78 -23.74 -12.23
N PHE A 262 0.11 -24.88 -12.15
CA PHE A 262 -1.30 -25.04 -12.53
C PHE A 262 -2.21 -25.34 -11.35
N GLN A 263 -3.49 -25.00 -11.49
CA GLN A 263 -4.50 -25.27 -10.47
C GLN A 263 -4.93 -26.74 -10.50
N SER A 264 -4.98 -27.35 -11.68
CA SER A 264 -5.45 -28.73 -11.86
C SER A 264 -4.37 -29.62 -12.49
N PRO A 265 -4.39 -30.95 -12.23
CA PRO A 265 -3.47 -31.88 -12.87
C PRO A 265 -3.73 -31.99 -14.38
N GLN A 266 -4.94 -31.68 -14.83
CA GLN A 266 -5.32 -31.70 -16.25
C GLN A 266 -4.63 -30.58 -17.02
N GLU A 267 -4.58 -29.37 -16.45
CA GLU A 267 -3.83 -28.24 -17.01
C GLU A 267 -2.34 -28.55 -17.13
N LEU A 268 -1.74 -29.19 -16.11
CA LEU A 268 -0.35 -29.63 -16.17
C LEU A 268 -0.13 -30.62 -17.32
N LYS A 269 -0.97 -31.64 -17.46
CA LYS A 269 -0.87 -32.62 -18.57
C LYS A 269 -1.02 -31.96 -19.94
N ASN A 270 -1.93 -30.99 -20.06
CA ASN A 270 -2.11 -30.24 -21.30
C ASN A 270 -0.87 -29.42 -21.64
N HIS A 271 -0.27 -28.75 -20.64
CA HIS A 271 0.98 -28.01 -20.80
C HIS A 271 2.15 -28.91 -21.18
N GLU A 272 2.31 -30.05 -20.50
CA GLU A 272 3.33 -31.05 -20.84
C GLU A 272 3.13 -31.59 -22.26
N GLY A 273 1.90 -31.79 -22.71
CA GLY A 273 1.59 -32.26 -24.07
C GLY A 273 1.84 -31.21 -25.17
N LEU A 274 1.72 -29.92 -24.86
CA LEU A 274 1.91 -28.81 -25.80
C LEU A 274 3.37 -28.34 -25.85
N GLU A 275 3.97 -28.05 -24.70
CA GLU A 275 5.31 -27.44 -24.59
C GLU A 275 6.41 -28.50 -24.50
N HIS A 276 6.14 -29.62 -23.81
CA HIS A 276 7.10 -30.72 -23.65
C HIS A 276 6.77 -31.95 -24.51
N GLY A 277 5.72 -31.88 -25.34
CA GLY A 277 5.30 -32.99 -26.21
C GLY A 277 6.30 -33.35 -27.30
N ARG A 278 7.37 -32.57 -27.46
CA ARG A 278 8.51 -32.85 -28.34
C ARG A 278 9.57 -33.74 -27.67
N ALA A 279 9.60 -33.79 -26.33
CA ALA A 279 10.45 -34.68 -25.53
C ALA A 279 9.75 -36.01 -25.15
N MET A 280 8.43 -36.12 -25.39
CA MET A 280 7.61 -37.30 -25.10
C MET A 280 7.48 -38.23 -26.32
N THR A 281 7.27 -39.53 -26.09
CA THR A 281 6.98 -40.47 -27.17
C THR A 281 5.58 -40.25 -27.77
N LYS A 282 5.37 -40.69 -29.02
CA LYS A 282 4.12 -40.47 -29.77
C LYS A 282 2.86 -41.03 -29.08
N ALA A 283 3.02 -42.03 -28.22
CA ALA A 283 1.95 -42.63 -27.43
C ALA A 283 1.58 -41.76 -26.21
N GLU A 284 2.59 -41.31 -25.45
CA GLU A 284 2.42 -40.44 -24.28
C GLU A 284 1.79 -39.09 -24.66
N ARG A 285 2.17 -38.55 -25.83
CA ARG A 285 1.55 -37.33 -26.37
C ARG A 285 0.06 -37.52 -26.68
N LYS A 286 -0.33 -38.67 -27.24
CA LYS A 286 -1.74 -38.96 -27.57
C LYS A 286 -2.58 -39.17 -26.31
N GLU A 287 -1.97 -39.61 -25.23
CA GLU A 287 -2.63 -39.85 -23.94
C GLU A 287 -2.73 -38.58 -23.09
N ALA A 288 -1.72 -37.72 -23.09
CA ALA A 288 -1.75 -36.41 -22.42
C ALA A 288 -2.83 -35.45 -22.99
N LEU A 289 -3.14 -35.57 -24.29
CA LEU A 289 -4.18 -34.79 -24.98
C LEU A 289 -5.60 -35.39 -24.88
N ARG A 290 -5.78 -36.51 -24.18
CA ARG A 290 -7.12 -37.07 -23.93
C ARG A 290 -7.77 -36.36 -22.75
N VAL A 291 -8.72 -35.48 -23.05
CA VAL A 291 -9.64 -34.94 -22.04
C VAL A 291 -10.58 -36.07 -21.60
N HIS A 292 -10.40 -36.60 -20.40
CA HIS A 292 -11.36 -37.49 -19.77
C HIS A 292 -12.58 -36.67 -19.34
N VAL A 293 -13.71 -36.85 -20.04
CA VAL A 293 -15.01 -36.31 -19.65
C VAL A 293 -15.81 -37.45 -19.06
N ASP A 294 -15.78 -37.60 -17.73
CA ASP A 294 -16.59 -38.60 -17.04
C ASP A 294 -18.05 -38.11 -16.96
N PHE A 295 -18.85 -38.51 -17.96
CA PHE A 295 -20.30 -38.42 -17.86
C PHE A 295 -20.79 -39.54 -16.94
N GLY A 296 -21.10 -39.21 -15.69
CA GLY A 296 -21.74 -40.11 -14.74
C GLY A 296 -23.17 -40.46 -15.16
N ALA A 297 -23.33 -41.42 -16.07
CA ALA A 297 -24.61 -42.06 -16.34
C ALA A 297 -24.92 -43.02 -15.17
N ASN A 298 -25.83 -42.61 -14.32
CA ASN A 298 -26.35 -43.38 -13.19
C ASN A 298 -27.19 -44.57 -13.73
N GLU A 299 -26.58 -45.74 -13.89
CA GLU A 299 -27.30 -46.97 -14.22
C GLU A 299 -27.97 -47.55 -12.97
N ARG A 300 -29.30 -47.58 -12.96
CA ARG A 300 -30.11 -48.49 -12.13
C ARG A 300 -31.13 -49.19 -13.01
N GLY A 301 -31.01 -50.50 -13.18
CA GLY A 301 -32.09 -51.31 -13.75
C GLY A 301 -31.64 -52.62 -14.38
N GLN A 302 -31.51 -53.64 -13.55
CA GLN A 302 -31.27 -55.04 -13.92
C GLN A 302 -32.34 -55.59 -14.87
N SER A 303 -31.98 -56.45 -15.82
CA SER A 303 -32.50 -57.84 -15.94
C SER A 303 -32.21 -58.52 -17.30
N ARG A 304 -31.60 -59.71 -17.20
CA ARG A 304 -31.79 -60.93 -18.02
C ARG A 304 -31.10 -61.07 -19.40
N ALA A 305 -30.02 -61.87 -19.35
CA ALA A 305 -29.76 -63.10 -20.12
C ALA A 305 -30.13 -63.17 -21.61
N MET A 306 -29.11 -63.29 -22.48
CA MET A 306 -28.98 -64.37 -23.48
C MET A 306 -27.59 -64.31 -24.10
N GLU A 307 -26.88 -65.44 -24.14
CA GLU A 307 -25.66 -65.63 -24.93
C GLU A 307 -25.96 -65.57 -26.44
N ARG A 308 -25.13 -64.88 -27.24
CA ARG A 308 -24.76 -65.35 -28.60
C ARG A 308 -23.59 -64.59 -29.23
N ASP A 309 -22.62 -65.39 -29.67
CA ASP A 309 -21.51 -65.11 -30.60
C ASP A 309 -22.05 -64.75 -32.03
N PRO A 310 -21.25 -64.11 -32.91
CA PRO A 310 -21.69 -63.13 -33.90
C PRO A 310 -21.93 -63.74 -35.28
N ARG A 311 -22.82 -63.07 -36.04
CA ARG A 311 -22.92 -62.97 -37.51
C ARG A 311 -24.39 -62.72 -37.84
N ASP A 312 -24.77 -61.47 -38.06
CA ASP A 312 -25.53 -61.11 -39.26
C ASP A 312 -25.63 -59.59 -39.43
N ARG A 313 -25.50 -59.13 -40.67
CA ARG A 313 -25.75 -57.76 -41.12
C ARG A 313 -27.26 -57.61 -41.36
N ASN A 314 -27.91 -56.51 -40.95
CA ASN A 314 -28.59 -55.60 -41.91
C ASN A 314 -29.35 -54.40 -41.30
N GLU A 315 -28.91 -53.19 -41.68
CA GLU A 315 -29.64 -52.18 -42.48
C GLU A 315 -31.03 -51.62 -42.07
N GLY A 316 -31.45 -51.69 -40.82
CA GLY A 316 -32.75 -51.10 -40.41
C GLY A 316 -32.74 -49.66 -39.82
N ALA A 317 -31.63 -49.20 -39.24
CA ALA A 317 -31.66 -48.08 -38.28
C ALA A 317 -31.43 -46.66 -38.83
N SER A 318 -31.23 -46.50 -40.15
CA SER A 318 -30.79 -45.20 -40.70
C SER A 318 -31.91 -44.17 -40.86
N ALA A 319 -33.15 -44.59 -41.13
CA ALA A 319 -34.21 -43.66 -41.57
C ALA A 319 -34.89 -42.87 -40.42
N GLU A 320 -34.90 -43.40 -39.19
CA GLU A 320 -35.45 -42.69 -38.02
C GLU A 320 -34.42 -41.74 -37.38
N ASP A 321 -33.16 -42.15 -37.36
CA ASP A 321 -32.04 -41.35 -36.84
C ASP A 321 -31.79 -40.11 -37.73
N GLU A 322 -31.92 -40.27 -39.06
CA GLU A 322 -31.82 -39.18 -40.02
C GLU A 322 -32.99 -38.19 -39.95
N ARG A 323 -34.21 -38.68 -39.66
CA ARG A 323 -35.38 -37.84 -39.39
C ARG A 323 -35.21 -36.99 -38.11
N ARG A 324 -34.65 -37.57 -37.05
CA ARG A 324 -34.32 -36.86 -35.81
C ARG A 324 -33.25 -35.80 -36.01
N ARG A 325 -32.19 -36.11 -36.77
CA ARG A 325 -31.12 -35.16 -37.09
C ARG A 325 -31.61 -34.00 -37.96
N ARG A 326 -32.54 -34.25 -38.88
CA ARG A 326 -33.17 -33.20 -39.69
C ARG A 326 -34.05 -32.27 -38.85
N ALA A 327 -34.86 -32.81 -37.95
CA ALA A 327 -35.68 -32.02 -37.03
C ALA A 327 -34.81 -31.15 -36.09
N ALA A 328 -33.69 -31.69 -35.59
CA ALA A 328 -32.74 -30.94 -34.77
C ALA A 328 -32.06 -29.78 -35.54
N ARG A 329 -31.73 -29.99 -36.82
CA ARG A 329 -31.16 -28.94 -37.69
C ARG A 329 -32.16 -27.83 -38.01
N GLU A 330 -33.43 -28.16 -38.24
CA GLU A 330 -34.49 -27.16 -38.46
C GLU A 330 -34.80 -26.34 -37.20
N MET A 331 -34.70 -26.96 -36.01
CA MET A 331 -34.84 -26.27 -34.73
C MET A 331 -33.68 -25.30 -34.46
N ALA A 332 -32.45 -25.70 -34.78
CA ALA A 332 -31.26 -24.85 -34.68
C ALA A 332 -31.28 -23.67 -35.68
N ALA A 333 -31.78 -23.89 -36.90
CA ALA A 333 -31.92 -22.83 -37.91
C ALA A 333 -32.97 -21.78 -37.50
N ARG A 334 -34.04 -22.18 -36.82
CA ARG A 334 -35.06 -21.27 -36.27
C ARG A 334 -34.52 -20.42 -35.12
N ALA A 335 -33.68 -21.00 -34.24
CA ALA A 335 -33.03 -20.28 -33.15
C ALA A 335 -31.98 -19.27 -33.65
N ALA A 336 -31.30 -19.57 -34.76
CA ALA A 336 -30.36 -18.63 -35.41
C ALA A 336 -31.06 -17.44 -36.09
N GLY A 337 -32.34 -17.57 -36.45
CA GLY A 337 -33.16 -16.51 -37.04
C GLY A 337 -33.67 -15.46 -36.04
N SER A 338 -33.61 -15.75 -34.73
CA SER A 338 -34.06 -14.83 -33.65
C SER A 338 -32.93 -14.07 -32.96
N ALA A 339 -31.67 -14.24 -33.41
CA ALA A 339 -30.52 -13.53 -32.85
C ALA A 339 -30.45 -12.08 -33.35
N SER A 340 -30.11 -11.15 -32.46
CA SER A 340 -30.02 -9.72 -32.77
C SER A 340 -28.87 -9.43 -33.76
N ALA A 341 -28.97 -8.33 -34.50
CA ALA A 341 -27.91 -7.90 -35.44
C ALA A 341 -26.53 -7.72 -34.76
N ALA A 342 -26.51 -7.43 -33.46
CA ALA A 342 -25.31 -7.30 -32.66
C ALA A 342 -24.61 -8.65 -32.39
N GLU A 343 -25.38 -9.72 -32.14
CA GLU A 343 -24.83 -11.06 -31.88
C GLU A 343 -24.25 -11.72 -33.14
N ARG A 344 -24.83 -11.42 -34.32
CA ARG A 344 -24.30 -11.89 -35.61
C ARG A 344 -22.96 -11.21 -35.95
N ALA A 345 -22.83 -9.91 -35.69
CA ALA A 345 -21.59 -9.17 -35.91
C ALA A 345 -20.45 -9.62 -34.97
N GLN A 346 -20.77 -9.98 -33.71
CA GLN A 346 -19.78 -10.49 -32.76
C GLN A 346 -19.26 -11.88 -33.14
N LEU A 347 -20.12 -12.79 -33.64
CA LEU A 347 -19.68 -14.10 -34.10
C LEU A 347 -18.80 -14.01 -35.36
N GLU A 348 -19.13 -13.10 -36.28
CA GLU A 348 -18.37 -12.87 -37.51
C GLU A 348 -16.99 -12.24 -37.24
N ALA A 349 -16.90 -11.32 -36.28
CA ALA A 349 -15.64 -10.72 -35.83
C ALA A 349 -14.71 -11.76 -35.16
N VAL A 350 -15.26 -12.69 -34.37
CA VAL A 350 -14.49 -13.76 -33.72
C VAL A 350 -13.96 -14.77 -34.76
N LEU A 351 -14.75 -15.08 -35.79
CA LEU A 351 -14.32 -15.96 -36.89
C LEU A 351 -13.26 -15.32 -37.79
N MET A 352 -13.29 -14.00 -37.99
CA MET A 352 -12.26 -13.26 -38.76
C MET A 352 -10.95 -13.11 -37.97
N ALA A 353 -11.00 -12.89 -36.66
CA ALA A 353 -9.81 -12.81 -35.80
C ALA A 353 -9.05 -14.15 -35.69
N SER A 354 -9.73 -15.26 -35.97
CA SER A 354 -9.16 -16.61 -35.91
C SER A 354 -8.30 -17.00 -37.13
N ARG A 355 -8.26 -16.15 -38.18
CA ARG A 355 -7.61 -16.47 -39.48
C ARG A 355 -6.34 -15.64 -39.74
N GLY A 356 -5.63 -15.18 -38.72
CA GLY A 356 -4.43 -14.34 -38.90
C GLY A 356 -3.35 -15.00 -39.77
N GLU A 357 -3.20 -14.53 -41.01
CA GLU A 357 -2.04 -14.77 -41.88
C GLU A 357 -1.07 -13.58 -41.77
N GLU A 358 0.18 -13.86 -41.39
CA GLU A 358 1.26 -12.88 -41.25
C GLU A 358 1.84 -12.49 -42.62
N THR A 359 1.96 -11.19 -42.94
CA THR A 359 3.01 -10.71 -43.87
C THR A 359 3.62 -9.38 -43.43
N ASN A 360 4.80 -9.50 -42.81
CA ASN A 360 6.03 -8.72 -42.97
C ASN A 360 5.99 -7.17 -43.03
N ALA A 361 6.22 -6.52 -41.89
CA ALA A 361 7.26 -5.48 -41.71
C ALA A 361 7.23 -4.86 -40.29
N GLY A 362 8.36 -4.95 -39.58
CA GLY A 362 8.88 -3.89 -38.68
C GLY A 362 8.11 -3.51 -37.41
N VAL A 363 8.61 -4.00 -36.25
CA VAL A 363 8.58 -3.40 -34.91
C VAL A 363 7.50 -2.33 -34.64
N THR A 364 6.46 -2.67 -33.88
CA THR A 364 5.88 -1.76 -32.86
C THR A 364 5.12 -2.57 -31.78
N SER A 365 5.15 -2.02 -30.57
CA SER A 365 4.66 -2.53 -29.29
C SER A 365 3.18 -2.94 -29.26
N MET A 366 2.87 -3.97 -28.47
CA MET A 366 1.52 -4.24 -27.93
C MET A 366 0.94 -2.96 -27.29
N PRO A 367 -0.35 -2.65 -27.48
CA PRO A 367 -0.98 -1.50 -26.84
C PRO A 367 -1.02 -1.69 -25.31
N ARG A 368 -0.51 -0.69 -24.59
CA ARG A 368 -0.55 -0.60 -23.14
C ARG A 368 -2.01 -0.45 -22.67
N PRO A 369 -2.47 -1.15 -21.62
CA PRO A 369 -3.77 -0.88 -21.03
C PRO A 369 -3.80 0.54 -20.43
N PRO A 370 -4.92 1.27 -20.53
CA PRO A 370 -4.98 2.67 -20.12
C PRO A 370 -4.70 2.83 -18.62
N SER A 371 -3.73 3.69 -18.30
CA SER A 371 -3.48 4.20 -16.94
C SER A 371 -4.37 5.40 -16.64
N MET A 372 -4.66 5.61 -15.36
CA MET A 372 -5.67 6.54 -14.82
C MET A 372 -5.37 8.06 -14.98
N GLU A 373 -4.61 8.49 -15.98
CA GLU A 373 -4.18 9.89 -16.16
C GLU A 373 -4.69 10.58 -17.46
N GLU A 374 -5.73 10.05 -18.11
CA GLU A 374 -6.29 10.66 -19.33
C GLU A 374 -7.70 11.26 -19.13
N PHE A 375 -7.82 12.21 -18.20
CA PHE A 375 -8.95 13.15 -18.19
C PHE A 375 -8.48 14.59 -18.05
N PRO A 376 -8.12 15.26 -19.16
CA PRO A 376 -8.13 16.71 -19.23
C PRO A 376 -9.51 17.22 -19.68
N ASP A 377 -9.90 18.36 -19.10
CA ASP A 377 -10.89 19.34 -19.59
C ASP A 377 -12.38 19.15 -19.29
N LEU A 378 -12.77 19.49 -18.06
CA LEU A 378 -13.91 20.39 -17.82
C LEU A 378 -13.54 21.52 -16.84
N ARG A 379 -12.70 22.46 -17.30
CA ARG A 379 -12.73 23.88 -16.95
C ARG A 379 -12.49 24.62 -18.26
N LEU A 380 -13.37 25.48 -18.77
CA LEU A 380 -13.55 26.85 -18.30
C LEU A 380 -14.77 27.47 -19.03
N SER A 381 -15.60 28.19 -18.29
CA SER A 381 -16.15 29.49 -18.72
C SER A 381 -16.55 30.23 -17.46
N GLY A 382 -15.67 31.13 -17.01
CA GLY A 382 -15.97 32.10 -15.96
C GLY A 382 -16.74 33.31 -16.51
N GLY A 383 -17.16 34.18 -15.60
CA GLY A 383 -17.54 35.55 -15.93
C GLY A 383 -18.67 36.07 -15.05
N GLY A 384 -18.33 36.95 -14.11
CA GLY A 384 -19.24 37.54 -13.13
C GLY A 384 -20.35 38.42 -13.71
N ALA A 385 -21.34 38.73 -12.89
CA ALA A 385 -21.73 40.10 -12.55
C ALA A 385 -22.85 40.11 -11.50
N SER A 386 -22.64 40.90 -10.46
CA SER A 386 -23.66 41.40 -9.55
C SER A 386 -24.47 42.49 -10.26
N ALA A 387 -25.81 42.43 -10.21
CA ALA A 387 -26.68 43.61 -10.21
C ALA A 387 -28.14 43.23 -9.90
N ARG A 388 -28.67 43.88 -8.85
CA ARG A 388 -30.06 44.06 -8.41
C ARG A 388 -30.70 43.02 -7.52
#